data_AF-A0A431HXH9-F1
#
_entry.id   AF-A0A431HXH9-F1
#
_cell.length_a   1.000
_cell.length_b   1.000
_cell.length_c   1.000
_cell.angle_alpha   90.00
_cell.angle_beta   90.00
_cell.angle_gamma   90.00
#
_symmetry.space_group_name_H-M   'P 1'
#
loop_
_entity.id
_entity.type
_entity.pdbx_description
1 polymer ?
#
loop_
_entity_poly.entity_id
_entity_poly.type
_entity_poly.pdbx_seq_one_letter_code
_entity_poly.pdbx_strand_id
1 'polypeptide(L)'
;MEILRNTQGRVFVSVGLFDDFKYYGAMSVGPIEKTLPAIEPVLTMDAHGTVVKIAEIKDHDVNPSTASLTGYVPLRTKSSLENLIKKGGSDIQIHYGACTNPSDFNAFESALVLRGVSLTNYSLSEPTTLTPNRATIQESANIVVDESYRVFTPTLQKVFGETGITTLLGVAIADSSYCSIPYKNLDILIGTYNFSGYLRFAYSFDNGINWNVFPELFEAHSGSVVTSTIKVVENKIYWTHVGTEAYISVVDVDTIINNSPAITTVLFAHGTYAAIRDIAATKNYLWCVGGSGASFMVRIDLTDYTTEILDDDINFAGVSANAVDALNDNFVVTVGENDNFSLYKDGEFYLSTIGIDSMAFLSDVKVLNEQHWVVASDMGLYITKDGGITWEKTYSVDNKCKLSFYDDLVGYAANSSGVYRTMNGGRTWYKIDSRLWSGVSKLVMDNKNPNNLFMLETFGVYSTI
;
A
#
# COMPACT_ATOMS: atom_id res chain seq x y z
N MET A 1 8.07 -33.92 15.56
CA MET A 1 7.00 -32.93 15.79
C MET A 1 7.14 -32.45 17.22
N GLU A 2 8.09 -31.55 17.47
CA GLU A 2 8.19 -30.67 18.65
C GLU A 2 9.45 -29.80 18.50
N ILE A 3 9.28 -28.50 18.75
CA ILE A 3 10.31 -27.48 18.95
C ILE A 3 11.18 -27.12 17.71
N LEU A 4 10.57 -26.46 16.72
CA LEU A 4 11.29 -25.42 15.99
C LEU A 4 11.50 -24.26 16.97
N ARG A 5 12.68 -24.19 17.60
CA ARG A 5 13.09 -23.01 18.37
C ARG A 5 13.04 -21.80 17.43
N ASN A 6 12.67 -20.64 17.96
CA ASN A 6 12.47 -19.32 17.33
C ASN A 6 13.65 -18.75 16.48
N THR A 7 14.52 -19.57 15.90
CA THR A 7 15.70 -19.16 15.15
C THR A 7 15.67 -19.55 13.67
N GLN A 8 14.77 -20.45 13.24
CA GLN A 8 14.65 -20.86 11.83
C GLN A 8 13.25 -20.59 11.27
N GLY A 9 13.20 -19.97 10.08
CA GLY A 9 11.98 -19.73 9.32
C GLY A 9 11.96 -20.51 8.01
N ARG A 10 10.78 -20.70 7.43
CA ARG A 10 10.60 -21.28 6.10
C ARG A 10 10.92 -20.23 5.06
N VAL A 11 11.89 -20.51 4.22
CA VAL A 11 12.36 -19.60 3.16
C VAL A 11 11.59 -19.89 1.89
N PHE A 12 11.00 -18.85 1.33
CA PHE A 12 10.39 -18.82 0.03
C PHE A 12 11.13 -17.83 -0.85
N VAL A 13 11.35 -18.19 -2.11
CA VAL A 13 12.11 -17.38 -3.05
C VAL A 13 11.28 -17.13 -4.30
N SER A 14 11.23 -15.88 -4.75
CA SER A 14 10.77 -15.50 -6.08
C SER A 14 11.97 -15.04 -6.92
N VAL A 15 12.07 -15.55 -8.15
CA VAL A 15 13.22 -15.29 -9.05
C VAL A 15 12.90 -14.31 -10.18
N GLY A 16 11.79 -13.58 -10.05
CA GLY A 16 11.38 -12.51 -10.95
C GLY A 16 10.13 -11.81 -10.45
N LEU A 17 9.84 -10.60 -10.96
CA LEU A 17 8.67 -9.81 -10.56
C LEU A 17 7.36 -10.59 -10.66
N PHE A 18 7.25 -11.51 -11.63
CA PHE A 18 6.04 -12.30 -11.92
C PHE A 18 6.08 -13.75 -11.42
N ASP A 19 7.21 -14.20 -10.85
CA ASP A 19 7.37 -15.58 -10.43
C ASP A 19 6.70 -15.83 -9.07
N ASP A 20 6.06 -16.99 -8.94
CA ASP A 20 5.51 -17.42 -7.65
C ASP A 20 6.63 -17.74 -6.67
N PHE A 21 6.39 -17.39 -5.41
CA PHE A 21 7.23 -17.77 -4.29
C PHE A 21 7.21 -19.29 -4.11
N LYS A 22 8.39 -19.91 -4.21
CA LYS A 22 8.54 -21.36 -4.03
C LYS A 22 9.26 -21.67 -2.73
N TYR A 23 8.75 -22.65 -1.99
CA TYR A 23 9.39 -23.13 -0.77
C TYR A 23 10.79 -23.69 -1.09
N TYR A 24 11.78 -23.20 -0.37
CA TYR A 24 13.17 -23.64 -0.48
C TYR A 24 13.57 -24.60 0.64
N GLY A 25 13.35 -24.19 1.89
CA GLY A 25 13.87 -24.90 3.05
C GLY A 25 13.71 -24.11 4.33
N ALA A 26 14.16 -24.68 5.45
CA ALA A 26 14.25 -23.96 6.73
C ALA A 26 15.65 -23.34 6.89
N MET A 27 15.72 -22.05 7.19
CA MET A 27 16.98 -21.34 7.44
C MET A 27 16.87 -20.39 8.63
N SER A 28 18.01 -20.10 9.24
CA SER A 28 18.19 -18.96 10.12
C SER A 28 18.72 -17.76 9.34
N VAL A 29 18.23 -16.58 9.71
CA VAL A 29 18.70 -15.28 9.21
C VAL A 29 19.53 -14.64 10.32
N GLY A 30 20.75 -14.22 9.98
CA GLY A 30 21.55 -13.38 10.86
C GLY A 30 20.94 -11.98 11.01
N PRO A 31 21.54 -11.10 11.83
CA PRO A 31 21.12 -9.71 11.90
C PRO A 31 21.08 -9.07 10.51
N ILE A 32 20.04 -8.26 10.26
CA ILE A 32 19.99 -7.38 9.09
C ILE A 32 20.69 -6.08 9.49
N GLU A 33 21.89 -5.89 8.98
CA GLU A 33 22.72 -4.72 9.29
C GLU A 33 22.59 -3.70 8.18
N LYS A 34 21.97 -2.56 8.50
CA LYS A 34 21.93 -1.41 7.59
C LYS A 34 23.30 -0.76 7.56
N THR A 35 23.93 -0.70 6.40
CA THR A 35 25.18 0.04 6.25
C THR A 35 24.88 1.53 6.42
N LEU A 36 25.47 2.15 7.43
CA LEU A 36 25.36 3.60 7.61
C LEU A 36 26.22 4.29 6.54
N PRO A 37 25.75 5.39 5.94
CA PRO A 37 26.58 6.12 4.98
C PRO A 37 27.88 6.57 5.65
N ALA A 38 28.95 6.65 4.86
CA ALA A 38 30.13 7.38 5.28
C ALA A 38 29.70 8.82 5.63
N ILE A 39 29.99 9.26 6.85
CA ILE A 39 29.77 10.65 7.24
C ILE A 39 30.95 11.42 6.69
N GLU A 40 30.75 12.19 5.62
CA GLU A 40 31.77 13.13 5.17
C GLU A 40 31.60 14.46 5.92
N PRO A 41 32.56 14.86 6.77
CA PRO A 41 32.52 16.17 7.40
C PRO A 41 32.84 17.24 6.36
N VAL A 42 31.96 18.21 6.21
CA VAL A 42 32.28 19.43 5.47
C VAL A 42 33.11 20.32 6.39
N LEU A 43 34.36 20.51 6.02
CA LEU A 43 35.33 21.31 6.77
C LEU A 43 35.51 22.65 6.07
N THR A 44 35.61 23.73 6.84
CA THR A 44 36.03 25.05 6.37
C THR A 44 37.12 25.61 7.29
N MET A 45 37.81 26.66 6.88
CA MET A 45 38.69 27.42 7.77
C MET A 45 37.94 28.58 8.41
N ASP A 46 38.09 28.76 9.72
CA ASP A 46 37.63 29.96 10.39
C ASP A 46 38.53 31.17 10.08
N ALA A 47 38.15 32.35 10.58
CA ALA A 47 38.87 33.61 10.37
C ALA A 47 40.32 33.60 10.94
N HIS A 48 40.69 32.58 11.72
CA HIS A 48 42.02 32.41 12.32
C HIS A 48 42.81 31.26 11.66
N GLY A 49 42.31 30.68 10.57
CA GLY A 49 42.97 29.59 9.84
C GLY A 49 42.80 28.21 10.48
N THR A 50 41.88 28.05 11.44
CA THR A 50 41.60 26.76 12.08
C THR A 50 40.55 26.02 11.27
N VAL A 51 40.80 24.73 10.99
CA VAL A 51 39.83 23.87 10.31
C VAL A 51 38.69 23.56 11.28
N VAL A 52 37.47 23.98 10.93
CA VAL A 52 36.24 23.78 11.70
C VAL A 52 35.21 23.03 10.85
N LYS A 53 34.48 22.11 11.49
CA LYS A 53 33.40 21.34 10.85
C LYS A 53 32.14 22.19 10.79
N ILE A 54 31.57 22.35 9.60
CA ILE A 54 30.38 23.20 9.37
C ILE A 54 29.15 22.42 8.92
N ALA A 55 29.32 21.22 8.38
CA ALA A 55 28.20 20.33 8.07
C ALA A 55 28.63 18.87 8.08
N GLU A 56 27.64 17.97 8.06
CA GLU A 56 27.79 16.56 7.77
C GLU A 56 26.98 16.27 6.51
N ILE A 57 27.61 15.71 5.48
CA ILE A 57 26.89 15.15 4.34
C ILE A 57 26.68 13.67 4.66
N LYS A 58 25.41 13.26 4.77
CA LYS A 58 25.03 11.87 4.65
C LYS A 58 24.78 11.61 3.18
N ASP A 59 25.53 10.68 2.59
CA ASP A 59 25.20 10.19 1.27
C ASP A 59 23.76 9.68 1.29
N HIS A 60 22.92 10.20 0.41
CA HIS A 60 21.48 9.96 0.40
C HIS A 60 21.10 8.71 -0.41
N ASP A 61 22.10 8.01 -0.94
CA ASP A 61 21.95 6.74 -1.63
C ASP A 61 21.46 5.66 -0.66
N VAL A 62 20.53 4.85 -1.17
CA VAL A 62 19.93 3.70 -0.48
C VAL A 62 21.05 2.70 -0.20
N ASN A 63 21.65 2.76 0.99
CA ASN A 63 22.61 1.76 1.41
C ASN A 63 21.87 0.43 1.63
N PRO A 64 22.21 -0.61 0.86
CA PRO A 64 21.53 -1.87 1.01
C PRO A 64 21.94 -2.51 2.33
N SER A 65 21.00 -3.22 2.95
CA SER A 65 21.26 -3.94 4.19
C SER A 65 21.98 -5.25 3.89
N THR A 66 22.83 -5.71 4.80
CA THR A 66 23.49 -7.01 4.68
C THR A 66 22.96 -8.00 5.71
N ALA A 67 22.90 -9.28 5.35
CA ALA A 67 22.54 -10.34 6.26
C ALA A 67 23.22 -11.65 5.86
N SER A 68 23.17 -12.65 6.76
CA SER A 68 23.62 -14.01 6.47
C SER A 68 22.46 -14.99 6.53
N LEU A 69 22.29 -15.81 5.50
CA LEU A 69 21.38 -16.95 5.51
C LEU A 69 22.17 -18.20 5.85
N THR A 70 21.66 -19.02 6.76
CA THR A 70 22.26 -20.31 7.12
C THR A 70 21.21 -21.40 7.21
N GLY A 71 21.44 -22.51 6.52
CA GLY A 71 20.55 -23.67 6.46
C GLY A 71 21.31 -24.98 6.35
N TYR A 72 20.58 -26.05 6.03
CA TYR A 72 21.16 -27.38 5.82
C TYR A 72 20.63 -27.99 4.53
N VAL A 73 21.53 -28.56 3.74
CA VAL A 73 21.20 -29.29 2.52
C VAL A 73 21.52 -30.78 2.66
N PRO A 74 20.67 -31.68 2.12
CA PRO A 74 21.01 -33.10 2.01
C PRO A 74 22.26 -33.34 1.15
N LEU A 75 22.98 -34.43 1.42
CA LEU A 75 24.05 -34.91 0.56
C LEU A 75 23.53 -35.14 -0.89
N ARG A 76 24.24 -34.59 -1.88
CA ARG A 76 24.00 -34.76 -3.33
C ARG A 76 22.75 -34.08 -3.90
N THR A 77 22.22 -33.04 -3.24
CA THR A 77 21.25 -32.11 -3.86
C THR A 77 21.95 -30.83 -4.31
N LYS A 78 21.55 -30.27 -5.46
CA LYS A 78 21.96 -28.90 -5.84
C LYS A 78 21.39 -27.91 -4.82
N SER A 79 22.23 -27.00 -4.35
CA SER A 79 21.76 -25.83 -3.62
C SER A 79 20.87 -24.97 -4.52
N SER A 80 19.77 -24.44 -3.99
CA SER A 80 19.02 -23.38 -4.71
C SER A 80 19.38 -21.96 -4.25
N LEU A 81 20.16 -21.79 -3.18
CA LEU A 81 20.90 -20.54 -2.96
C LEU A 81 21.96 -20.36 -4.07
N GLU A 82 22.61 -21.43 -4.53
CA GLU A 82 23.49 -21.39 -5.71
C GLU A 82 22.73 -21.02 -7.00
N ASN A 83 21.45 -21.39 -7.11
CA ASN A 83 20.61 -20.98 -8.25
C ASN A 83 20.18 -19.51 -8.17
N LEU A 84 20.02 -18.95 -6.96
CA LEU A 84 19.80 -17.52 -6.74
C LEU A 84 20.99 -16.69 -7.27
N ILE A 85 22.24 -17.14 -7.06
CA ILE A 85 23.45 -16.47 -7.58
C ILE A 85 23.40 -16.31 -9.10
N LYS A 86 22.85 -17.31 -9.80
CA LYS A 86 22.84 -17.36 -11.26
C LYS A 86 21.79 -16.46 -11.91
N LYS A 87 20.79 -15.98 -11.16
CA LYS A 87 19.65 -15.25 -11.72
C LYS A 87 19.68 -13.74 -11.47
N GLY A 88 20.39 -13.27 -10.44
CA GLY A 88 20.58 -11.84 -10.15
C GLY A 88 19.28 -11.14 -9.73
N GLY A 89 19.19 -10.74 -8.45
CA GLY A 89 18.03 -10.02 -7.90
C GLY A 89 16.80 -10.91 -7.72
N SER A 90 16.39 -11.15 -6.48
CA SER A 90 15.24 -12.00 -6.16
C SER A 90 14.63 -11.59 -4.83
N ASP A 91 13.32 -11.72 -4.70
CA ASP A 91 12.68 -11.47 -3.41
C ASP A 91 12.68 -12.75 -2.58
N ILE A 92 12.98 -12.59 -1.29
CA ILE A 92 12.99 -13.68 -0.32
C ILE A 92 12.00 -13.36 0.78
N GLN A 93 11.14 -14.33 1.10
CA GLN A 93 10.28 -14.27 2.27
C GLN A 93 10.62 -15.39 3.25
N ILE A 94 10.63 -15.04 4.53
CA ILE A 94 11.02 -15.97 5.59
C ILE A 94 9.92 -16.02 6.62
N HIS A 95 9.17 -17.11 6.60
CA HIS A 95 7.92 -17.30 7.33
C HIS A 95 8.16 -18.05 8.63
N TYR A 96 7.79 -17.42 9.74
CA TYR A 96 7.90 -17.92 11.11
C TYR A 96 6.52 -18.29 11.68
N GLY A 97 6.49 -19.26 12.58
CA GLY A 97 5.28 -19.72 13.29
C GLY A 97 5.02 -21.21 13.14
N ALA A 98 3.91 -21.67 13.74
CA ALA A 98 3.51 -23.07 13.64
C ALA A 98 3.30 -23.51 12.18
N CYS A 99 3.84 -24.69 11.84
CA CYS A 99 3.82 -25.22 10.48
C CYS A 99 3.50 -26.72 10.49
N THR A 100 2.36 -27.08 9.91
CA THR A 100 2.01 -28.47 9.59
C THR A 100 2.47 -28.87 8.18
N ASN A 101 2.46 -27.92 7.23
CA ASN A 101 2.93 -28.09 5.86
C ASN A 101 3.99 -27.02 5.51
N PRO A 102 5.25 -27.40 5.22
CA PRO A 102 6.32 -26.45 4.94
C PRO A 102 6.11 -25.65 3.65
N SER A 103 5.34 -26.18 2.70
CA SER A 103 5.05 -25.50 1.43
C SER A 103 3.83 -24.58 1.50
N ASP A 104 3.15 -24.49 2.65
CA ASP A 104 2.06 -23.54 2.83
C ASP A 104 2.62 -22.12 2.99
N PHE A 105 2.49 -21.35 1.92
CA PHE A 105 2.96 -19.97 1.81
C PHE A 105 2.16 -18.98 2.68
N ASN A 106 0.94 -19.31 3.07
CA ASN A 106 0.08 -18.32 3.75
C ASN A 106 -0.06 -18.58 5.25
N ALA A 107 0.26 -19.80 5.72
CA ALA A 107 0.23 -20.14 7.12
C ALA A 107 1.49 -19.63 7.84
N PHE A 108 1.45 -18.45 8.45
CA PHE A 108 2.52 -17.92 9.30
C PHE A 108 2.01 -16.99 10.40
N GLU A 109 2.80 -16.85 11.47
CA GLU A 109 2.59 -15.83 12.51
C GLU A 109 3.25 -14.51 12.10
N SER A 110 4.43 -14.60 11.48
CA SER A 110 5.09 -13.45 10.84
C SER A 110 5.93 -13.86 9.65
N ALA A 111 6.09 -12.95 8.70
CA ALA A 111 6.92 -13.09 7.52
C ALA A 111 7.92 -11.93 7.48
N LEU A 112 9.21 -12.24 7.43
CA LEU A 112 10.24 -11.27 7.07
C LEU A 112 10.33 -11.22 5.55
N VAL A 113 10.07 -10.06 4.96
CA VAL A 113 10.16 -9.82 3.51
C VAL A 113 11.46 -9.11 3.23
N LEU A 114 12.25 -9.66 2.30
CA LEU A 114 13.52 -9.14 1.82
C LEU A 114 13.40 -8.90 0.32
N ARG A 115 13.58 -7.65 -0.09
CA ARG A 115 13.40 -7.18 -1.47
C ARG A 115 14.75 -7.02 -2.16
N GLY A 116 14.79 -7.33 -3.45
CA GLY A 116 15.98 -7.09 -4.28
C GLY A 116 17.22 -7.87 -3.82
N VAL A 117 17.04 -9.07 -3.28
CA VAL A 117 18.12 -9.82 -2.66
C VAL A 117 19.16 -10.25 -3.70
N SER A 118 20.42 -9.94 -3.39
CA SER A 118 21.59 -10.35 -4.16
C SER A 118 22.60 -11.08 -3.27
N LEU A 119 23.23 -12.12 -3.80
CA LEU A 119 24.23 -12.90 -3.08
C LEU A 119 25.63 -12.33 -3.29
N THR A 120 26.36 -12.09 -2.19
CA THR A 120 27.76 -11.66 -2.24
C THR A 120 28.73 -12.82 -2.06
N ASN A 121 28.33 -13.81 -1.25
CA ASN A 121 29.14 -15.00 -1.02
C ASN A 121 28.24 -16.21 -0.75
N TYR A 122 28.77 -17.39 -1.05
CA TYR A 122 28.14 -18.68 -0.83
C TYR A 122 29.18 -19.72 -0.42
N SER A 123 28.86 -20.51 0.60
CA SER A 123 29.76 -21.53 1.14
C SER A 123 29.01 -22.76 1.66
N LEU A 124 29.69 -23.90 1.59
CA LEU A 124 29.25 -25.19 2.11
C LEU A 124 30.26 -25.70 3.13
N SER A 125 29.80 -26.22 4.26
CA SER A 125 30.66 -26.86 5.25
C SER A 125 31.11 -28.26 4.81
N GLU A 126 32.12 -28.81 5.48
CA GLU A 126 32.35 -30.25 5.39
C GLU A 126 31.17 -31.03 6.01
N PRO A 127 30.88 -32.26 5.54
CA PRO A 127 29.81 -33.09 6.09
C PRO A 127 30.11 -33.48 7.54
N THR A 128 29.17 -33.27 8.44
CA THR A 128 29.30 -33.73 9.83
C THR A 128 28.94 -35.22 9.94
N THR A 129 29.81 -36.03 10.55
CA THR A 129 29.69 -37.50 10.63
C THR A 129 28.88 -38.02 11.83
N LEU A 130 28.16 -37.15 12.55
CA LEU A 130 27.66 -37.45 13.89
C LEU A 130 26.30 -38.18 13.98
N THR A 131 25.65 -38.57 12.88
CA THR A 131 24.54 -39.54 12.96
C THR A 131 24.51 -40.53 11.78
N PRO A 132 24.17 -41.82 12.00
CA PRO A 132 24.37 -42.87 11.00
C PRO A 132 23.48 -42.78 9.75
N ASN A 133 22.52 -41.85 9.69
CA ASN A 133 21.50 -41.88 8.63
C ASN A 133 21.29 -40.59 7.83
N ARG A 134 21.93 -39.45 8.15
CA ARG A 134 21.95 -38.25 7.27
C ARG A 134 23.16 -37.37 7.62
N ALA A 135 24.25 -37.44 6.84
CA ALA A 135 25.22 -36.35 6.90
C ALA A 135 24.55 -35.10 6.31
N THR A 136 24.47 -34.03 7.10
CA THR A 136 23.98 -32.73 6.66
C THR A 136 25.18 -31.85 6.36
N ILE A 137 25.09 -31.09 5.27
CA ILE A 137 26.06 -30.04 4.95
C ILE A 137 25.39 -28.73 5.34
N GLN A 138 26.07 -27.95 6.17
CA GLN A 138 25.64 -26.59 6.46
C GLN A 138 25.91 -25.72 5.24
N GLU A 139 24.91 -24.97 4.86
CA GLU A 139 24.96 -24.00 3.78
C GLU A 139 24.87 -22.61 4.36
N SER A 140 25.77 -21.73 3.96
CA SER A 140 25.81 -20.33 4.41
C SER A 140 26.02 -19.38 3.25
N ALA A 141 25.24 -18.30 3.23
CA ALA A 141 25.25 -17.30 2.20
C ALA A 141 25.19 -15.89 2.79
N ASN A 142 26.01 -14.98 2.27
CA ASN A 142 25.91 -13.56 2.59
C ASN A 142 25.07 -12.88 1.51
N ILE A 143 24.11 -12.08 1.95
CA ILE A 143 23.16 -11.38 1.09
C ILE A 143 23.24 -9.88 1.30
N VAL A 144 22.94 -9.17 0.22
CA VAL A 144 22.64 -7.74 0.16
C VAL A 144 21.15 -7.63 -0.13
N VAL A 145 20.47 -6.73 0.56
CA VAL A 145 19.02 -6.56 0.55
C VAL A 145 18.71 -5.08 0.36
N ASP A 146 17.91 -4.75 -0.65
CA ASP A 146 17.56 -3.36 -0.93
C ASP A 146 16.60 -2.82 0.12
N GLU A 147 15.54 -3.58 0.40
CA GLU A 147 14.54 -3.23 1.41
C GLU A 147 14.14 -4.45 2.23
N SER A 148 13.85 -4.24 3.51
CA SER A 148 13.36 -5.29 4.38
C SER A 148 12.32 -4.77 5.36
N TYR A 149 11.27 -5.55 5.55
CA TYR A 149 10.24 -5.26 6.53
C TYR A 149 9.61 -6.56 7.02
N ARG A 150 8.89 -6.49 8.14
CA ARG A 150 8.23 -7.65 8.74
C ARG A 150 6.72 -7.47 8.74
N VAL A 151 6.03 -8.50 8.29
CA VAL A 151 4.57 -8.58 8.28
C VAL A 151 4.12 -9.57 9.34
N PHE A 152 3.13 -9.21 10.14
CA PHE A 152 2.47 -10.07 11.11
C PHE A 152 1.09 -10.46 10.58
N THR A 153 0.51 -11.52 11.13
CA THR A 153 -0.91 -11.80 10.90
C THR A 153 -1.75 -10.86 11.75
N PRO A 154 -2.44 -9.87 11.15
CA PRO A 154 -3.04 -8.81 11.93
C PRO A 154 -4.34 -9.29 12.59
N THR A 155 -4.63 -8.74 13.77
CA THR A 155 -5.95 -8.85 14.40
C THR A 155 -6.62 -7.49 14.31
N LEU A 156 -7.83 -7.45 13.77
CA LEU A 156 -8.58 -6.20 13.64
C LEU A 156 -9.43 -5.96 14.90
N GLN A 157 -9.22 -4.83 15.57
CA GLN A 157 -10.01 -4.39 16.71
C GLN A 157 -10.89 -3.21 16.31
N LYS A 158 -12.13 -3.17 16.83
CA LYS A 158 -12.97 -1.97 16.71
C LYS A 158 -12.32 -0.88 17.57
N VAL A 159 -11.85 0.18 16.92
CA VAL A 159 -11.21 1.32 17.60
C VAL A 159 -12.16 2.51 17.73
N PHE A 160 -13.30 2.48 17.04
CA PHE A 160 -14.24 3.59 17.03
C PHE A 160 -15.69 3.13 16.80
N GLY A 161 -16.67 3.79 17.44
CA GLY A 161 -18.10 3.62 17.11
C GLY A 161 -19.16 3.88 18.20
N GLU A 162 -18.85 4.43 19.40
CA GLU A 162 -19.89 4.78 20.41
C GLU A 162 -19.61 6.04 21.27
N THR A 163 -18.60 6.89 21.01
CA THR A 163 -18.43 8.18 21.71
C THR A 163 -17.96 9.33 20.80
N GLY A 164 -18.60 10.49 20.92
CA GLY A 164 -18.16 11.81 20.42
C GLY A 164 -18.31 12.13 18.92
N ILE A 165 -18.10 11.16 18.04
CA ILE A 165 -18.26 11.27 16.58
C ILE A 165 -19.25 10.17 16.14
N THR A 166 -20.13 10.43 15.18
CA THR A 166 -21.21 9.50 14.78
C THR A 166 -20.73 8.41 13.82
N THR A 167 -20.12 8.76 12.69
CA THR A 167 -19.58 7.81 11.70
C THR A 167 -18.56 8.51 10.80
N LEU A 168 -17.35 7.95 10.65
CA LEU A 168 -16.39 8.43 9.65
C LEU A 168 -16.87 8.08 8.23
N LEU A 169 -16.74 9.03 7.31
CA LEU A 169 -17.11 8.90 5.90
C LEU A 169 -15.91 8.60 4.99
N GLY A 170 -14.72 9.07 5.40
CA GLY A 170 -13.46 8.85 4.69
C GLY A 170 -12.32 8.76 5.70
N VAL A 171 -11.24 8.07 5.32
CA VAL A 171 -10.03 7.96 6.12
C VAL A 171 -8.78 8.00 5.25
N ALA A 172 -7.74 8.65 5.75
CA ALA A 172 -6.40 8.65 5.19
C ALA A 172 -5.36 8.62 6.32
N ILE A 173 -4.13 8.27 5.97
CA ILE A 173 -2.99 8.27 6.88
C ILE A 173 -2.02 9.36 6.41
N ALA A 174 -1.65 10.24 7.33
CA ALA A 174 -0.66 11.29 7.11
C ALA A 174 0.61 10.96 7.91
N ASP A 175 1.77 11.27 7.35
CA ASP A 175 3.02 11.15 8.08
C ASP A 175 3.11 12.19 9.21
N SER A 176 3.95 11.95 10.20
CA SER A 176 4.28 12.90 11.27
C SER A 176 5.51 13.75 11.00
N SER A 177 6.18 13.56 9.87
CA SER A 177 7.41 14.28 9.55
C SER A 177 7.22 15.80 9.42
N TYR A 178 5.99 16.30 9.50
CA TYR A 178 5.66 17.72 9.46
C TYR A 178 6.23 18.49 10.66
N CYS A 179 6.78 19.67 10.38
CA CYS A 179 7.64 20.38 11.33
C CYS A 179 6.91 20.87 12.59
N SER A 180 5.59 21.03 12.51
CA SER A 180 4.80 21.69 13.55
C SER A 180 4.16 20.73 14.56
N ILE A 181 4.35 19.41 14.40
CA ILE A 181 3.66 18.44 15.25
C ILE A 181 4.56 17.89 16.37
N PRO A 182 4.00 17.69 17.58
CA PRO A 182 4.78 17.22 18.73
C PRO A 182 5.16 15.73 18.67
N TYR A 183 4.49 14.94 17.82
CA TYR A 183 4.67 13.48 17.73
C TYR A 183 5.42 13.10 16.45
N LYS A 184 6.70 13.50 16.34
CA LYS A 184 7.54 13.14 15.20
C LYS A 184 7.73 11.62 15.10
N ASN A 185 7.57 11.06 13.90
CA ASN A 185 7.70 9.64 13.53
C ASN A 185 6.54 8.71 13.94
N LEU A 186 5.34 9.24 14.14
CA LEU A 186 4.10 8.47 14.24
C LEU A 186 3.08 8.84 13.15
N ASP A 187 2.51 7.86 12.46
CA ASP A 187 1.49 8.15 11.44
C ASP A 187 0.18 8.65 12.07
N ILE A 188 -0.36 9.73 11.51
CA ILE A 188 -1.59 10.38 11.93
C ILE A 188 -2.73 9.83 11.10
N LEU A 189 -3.69 9.23 11.76
CA LEU A 189 -4.93 8.85 11.12
C LEU A 189 -5.85 10.06 11.03
N ILE A 190 -6.40 10.32 9.85
CA ILE A 190 -7.28 11.47 9.59
C ILE A 190 -8.59 10.96 9.02
N GLY A 191 -9.69 11.32 9.65
CA GLY A 191 -11.03 10.91 9.28
C GLY A 191 -11.93 12.11 9.00
N THR A 192 -12.79 12.01 7.99
CA THR A 192 -13.91 12.94 7.82
C THR A 192 -15.17 12.37 8.43
N TYR A 193 -16.06 13.19 8.99
CA TYR A 193 -17.35 12.73 9.49
C TYR A 193 -18.44 13.78 9.37
N ASN A 194 -19.70 13.34 9.36
CA ASN A 194 -20.86 14.25 9.34
C ASN A 194 -21.32 14.57 10.77
N PHE A 195 -21.38 15.86 11.10
CA PHE A 195 -21.94 16.37 12.34
C PHE A 195 -23.05 17.37 12.05
N SER A 196 -24.30 17.03 12.38
CA SER A 196 -25.46 17.91 12.21
C SER A 196 -25.59 18.49 10.78
N GLY A 197 -25.21 17.72 9.76
CA GLY A 197 -25.28 18.12 8.36
C GLY A 197 -24.00 18.74 7.80
N TYR A 198 -22.95 18.92 8.62
CA TYR A 198 -21.67 19.51 8.21
C TYR A 198 -20.54 18.49 8.24
N LEU A 199 -19.55 18.67 7.37
CA LEU A 199 -18.34 17.86 7.42
C LEU A 199 -17.37 18.39 8.48
N ARG A 200 -16.71 17.48 9.19
CA ARG A 200 -15.62 17.76 10.14
C ARG A 200 -14.49 16.78 9.97
N PHE A 201 -13.31 17.14 10.47
CA PHE A 201 -12.16 16.27 10.59
C PHE A 201 -12.01 15.79 12.02
N ALA A 202 -11.58 14.55 12.14
CA ALA A 202 -11.07 13.97 13.36
C ALA A 202 -9.69 13.37 13.06
N TYR A 203 -8.85 13.27 14.09
CA TYR A 203 -7.51 12.73 13.96
C TYR A 203 -7.10 11.90 15.17
N SER A 204 -6.21 10.94 14.95
CA SER A 204 -5.68 10.07 15.98
C SER A 204 -4.16 9.88 15.81
N PHE A 205 -3.46 9.81 16.94
CA PHE A 205 -2.02 9.56 17.05
C PHE A 205 -1.70 8.17 17.62
N ASP A 206 -2.69 7.30 17.74
CA ASP A 206 -2.56 6.02 18.43
C ASP A 206 -3.38 4.96 17.73
N ASN A 207 -3.30 4.96 16.42
CA ASN A 207 -3.94 4.02 15.55
C ASN A 207 -5.48 3.96 15.64
N GLY A 208 -6.10 5.11 15.91
CA GLY A 208 -7.54 5.25 16.05
C GLY A 208 -8.07 4.91 17.45
N ILE A 209 -7.22 4.63 18.45
CA ILE A 209 -7.64 4.32 19.82
C ILE A 209 -8.28 5.56 20.48
N ASN A 210 -7.63 6.72 20.37
CA ASN A 210 -8.15 8.01 20.83
C ASN A 210 -8.28 8.99 19.66
N TRP A 211 -9.44 9.63 19.57
CA TRP A 211 -9.76 10.60 18.53
C TRP A 211 -9.90 12.00 19.10
N ASN A 212 -9.22 12.94 18.44
CA ASN A 212 -9.38 14.36 18.64
C ASN A 212 -10.22 14.94 17.50
N VAL A 213 -11.04 15.95 17.81
CA VAL A 213 -11.98 16.56 16.87
C VAL A 213 -11.65 18.03 16.74
N PHE A 214 -11.66 18.53 15.50
CA PHE A 214 -11.51 19.97 15.26
C PHE A 214 -12.82 20.71 15.58
N PRO A 215 -12.76 21.82 16.36
CA PRO A 215 -13.94 22.51 16.87
C PRO A 215 -14.67 23.33 15.80
N GLU A 216 -13.97 23.81 14.77
CA GLU A 216 -14.55 24.67 13.72
C GLU A 216 -15.17 23.86 12.59
N LEU A 217 -16.25 24.42 12.05
CA LEU A 217 -17.03 23.89 10.94
C LEU A 217 -16.30 24.16 9.63
N PHE A 218 -16.33 23.19 8.73
CA PHE A 218 -16.03 23.48 7.33
C PHE A 218 -17.31 23.97 6.67
N GLU A 219 -17.24 25.07 5.90
CA GLU A 219 -18.33 25.46 5.01
C GLU A 219 -18.49 24.38 3.95
N ALA A 220 -19.27 23.35 4.29
CA ALA A 220 -19.96 22.61 3.29
C ALA A 220 -21.03 23.53 2.71
N HIS A 221 -20.90 23.86 1.43
CA HIS A 221 -21.96 24.52 0.69
C HIS A 221 -23.29 23.79 0.99
N SER A 222 -24.22 24.51 1.59
CA SER A 222 -25.44 24.02 2.24
C SER A 222 -26.11 22.82 1.54
N GLY A 223 -26.16 21.65 2.19
CA GLY A 223 -26.80 20.45 1.64
C GLY A 223 -26.22 19.16 2.20
N SER A 224 -26.88 18.02 1.96
CA SER A 224 -26.48 16.69 2.47
C SER A 224 -25.08 16.29 2.04
N VAL A 225 -24.08 16.56 2.87
CA VAL A 225 -22.67 16.32 2.54
C VAL A 225 -22.31 14.86 2.68
N VAL A 226 -21.89 14.25 1.58
CA VAL A 226 -21.21 12.96 1.58
C VAL A 226 -19.81 13.19 1.02
N THR A 227 -18.77 12.75 1.73
CA THR A 227 -17.43 12.62 1.17
C THR A 227 -17.28 11.21 0.62
N SER A 228 -16.83 11.05 -0.62
CA SER A 228 -16.54 9.72 -1.18
C SER A 228 -15.11 9.28 -0.86
N THR A 229 -14.16 10.22 -0.83
CA THR A 229 -12.74 9.89 -0.67
C THR A 229 -11.92 11.04 -0.07
N ILE A 230 -10.80 10.68 0.55
CA ILE A 230 -9.81 11.56 1.15
C ILE A 230 -8.42 11.01 0.81
N LYS A 231 -7.47 11.90 0.54
CA LYS A 231 -6.06 11.57 0.28
C LYS A 231 -5.16 12.57 0.99
N VAL A 232 -4.00 12.11 1.41
CA VAL A 232 -2.92 12.95 1.93
C VAL A 232 -1.81 12.95 0.89
N VAL A 233 -1.34 14.14 0.53
CA VAL A 233 -0.21 14.34 -0.36
C VAL A 233 0.70 15.36 0.29
N GLU A 234 1.91 14.92 0.64
CA GLU A 234 2.78 15.69 1.54
C GLU A 234 1.97 16.18 2.75
N ASN A 235 2.14 17.44 3.15
CA ASN A 235 1.47 18.05 4.29
C ASN A 235 0.01 18.47 4.04
N LYS A 236 -0.62 18.03 2.94
CA LYS A 236 -1.95 18.50 2.53
C LYS A 236 -2.96 17.35 2.47
N ILE A 237 -4.15 17.61 2.98
CA ILE A 237 -5.30 16.70 2.89
C ILE A 237 -6.21 17.21 1.78
N TYR A 238 -6.49 16.33 0.83
CA TYR A 238 -7.47 16.52 -0.23
C TYR A 238 -8.69 15.68 0.06
N TRP A 239 -9.89 16.25 -0.07
CA TRP A 239 -11.12 15.49 0.09
C TRP A 239 -12.19 15.94 -0.89
N THR A 240 -12.96 14.96 -1.33
CA THR A 240 -14.15 15.16 -2.14
C THR A 240 -15.34 15.42 -1.23
N HIS A 241 -16.24 16.32 -1.61
CA HIS A 241 -17.51 16.50 -0.93
C HIS A 241 -18.58 16.94 -1.93
N VAL A 242 -19.82 16.55 -1.66
CA VAL A 242 -20.95 16.79 -2.54
C VAL A 242 -22.02 17.61 -1.82
N GLY A 243 -22.47 18.68 -2.47
CA GLY A 243 -23.65 19.46 -2.11
C GLY A 243 -24.67 19.40 -3.24
N THR A 244 -24.96 20.53 -3.88
CA THR A 244 -25.62 20.56 -5.20
C THR A 244 -24.69 20.13 -6.34
N GLU A 245 -23.39 20.30 -6.16
CA GLU A 245 -22.32 19.94 -7.08
C GLU A 245 -21.22 19.18 -6.33
N ALA A 246 -20.23 18.67 -7.05
CA ALA A 246 -19.10 17.96 -6.48
C ALA A 246 -17.84 18.85 -6.45
N TYR A 247 -17.12 18.79 -5.34
CA TYR A 247 -15.98 19.66 -5.04
C TYR A 247 -14.78 18.85 -4.55
N ILE A 248 -13.57 19.34 -4.85
CA ILE A 248 -12.36 18.93 -4.14
C ILE A 248 -11.83 20.15 -3.40
N SER A 249 -11.60 19.97 -2.10
CA SER A 249 -10.92 20.96 -1.27
C SER A 249 -9.62 20.40 -0.73
N VAL A 250 -8.70 21.31 -0.41
CA VAL A 250 -7.41 21.02 0.19
C VAL A 250 -7.21 21.87 1.44
N VAL A 251 -6.51 21.31 2.40
CA VAL A 251 -6.12 21.99 3.65
C VAL A 251 -4.78 21.43 4.12
N ASP A 252 -3.96 22.29 4.71
CA ASP A 252 -2.68 21.90 5.28
C ASP A 252 -2.87 21.28 6.68
N VAL A 253 -2.22 20.14 6.94
CA VAL A 253 -2.32 19.38 8.20
C VAL A 253 -1.87 20.24 9.39
N ASP A 254 -0.84 21.08 9.24
CA ASP A 254 -0.36 21.96 10.32
C ASP A 254 -1.41 23.02 10.66
N THR A 255 -2.12 23.56 9.66
CA THR A 255 -3.18 24.55 9.91
C THR A 255 -4.37 23.95 10.66
N ILE A 256 -4.66 22.69 10.38
CA ILE A 256 -5.64 21.89 11.10
C ILE A 256 -5.18 21.71 12.56
N ILE A 257 -3.97 21.19 12.79
CA ILE A 257 -3.46 20.88 14.13
C ILE A 257 -3.33 22.14 15.00
N ASN A 258 -3.01 23.29 14.40
CA ASN A 258 -2.93 24.58 15.07
C ASN A 258 -4.29 25.29 15.23
N ASN A 259 -5.41 24.61 14.91
CA ASN A 259 -6.77 25.14 15.03
C ASN A 259 -6.97 26.46 14.27
N SER A 260 -6.44 26.54 13.04
CA SER A 260 -6.59 27.67 12.12
C SER A 260 -6.60 27.19 10.66
N PRO A 261 -7.50 26.26 10.28
CA PRO A 261 -7.47 25.60 8.98
C PRO A 261 -7.65 26.60 7.82
N ALA A 262 -6.71 26.59 6.88
CA ALA A 262 -6.78 27.41 5.66
C ALA A 262 -7.18 26.54 4.47
N ILE A 263 -8.46 26.57 4.10
CA ILE A 263 -9.03 25.69 3.08
C ILE A 263 -9.04 26.38 1.73
N THR A 264 -8.66 25.65 0.71
CA THR A 264 -8.75 26.08 -0.69
C THR A 264 -9.59 25.07 -1.47
N THR A 265 -10.60 25.53 -2.18
CA THR A 265 -11.29 24.69 -3.18
C THR A 265 -10.43 24.65 -4.44
N VAL A 266 -10.04 23.45 -4.86
CA VAL A 266 -9.12 23.22 -5.99
C VAL A 266 -9.82 22.66 -7.23
N LEU A 267 -11.01 22.10 -7.07
CA LEU A 267 -11.85 21.70 -8.18
C LEU A 267 -13.30 22.01 -7.89
N PHE A 268 -13.93 22.59 -8.90
CA PHE A 268 -15.37 22.75 -9.01
C PHE A 268 -15.85 21.97 -10.24
N ALA A 269 -16.60 20.89 -10.03
CA ALA A 269 -17.18 20.14 -11.15
C ALA A 269 -18.53 20.77 -11.55
N HIS A 270 -18.54 21.68 -12.53
CA HIS A 270 -19.77 22.27 -13.09
C HIS A 270 -20.47 21.31 -14.07
N GLY A 271 -21.82 21.27 -14.10
CA GLY A 271 -22.62 20.63 -15.16
C GLY A 271 -23.37 19.35 -14.78
N THR A 272 -23.79 18.54 -15.78
CA THR A 272 -24.55 17.26 -15.65
C THR A 272 -23.79 16.13 -14.95
N TYR A 273 -22.63 16.41 -14.33
CA TYR A 273 -21.66 15.45 -13.82
C TYR A 273 -21.72 15.42 -12.28
N ALA A 274 -22.66 14.65 -11.73
CA ALA A 274 -23.14 14.83 -10.35
C ALA A 274 -22.32 14.12 -9.24
N ALA A 275 -21.18 13.49 -9.53
CA ALA A 275 -20.40 12.81 -8.49
C ALA A 275 -18.92 12.60 -8.83
N ILE A 276 -18.02 13.02 -7.93
CA ILE A 276 -16.62 12.53 -7.91
C ILE A 276 -16.61 11.19 -7.18
N ARG A 277 -16.13 10.14 -7.86
CA ARG A 277 -16.16 8.77 -7.32
C ARG A 277 -14.87 8.38 -6.62
N ASP A 278 -13.71 8.77 -7.16
CA ASP A 278 -12.42 8.52 -6.51
C ASP A 278 -11.34 9.52 -6.96
N ILE A 279 -10.27 9.58 -6.17
CA ILE A 279 -9.08 10.39 -6.45
C ILE A 279 -7.80 9.60 -6.18
N ALA A 280 -6.80 9.82 -7.02
CA ALA A 280 -5.43 9.32 -6.85
C ALA A 280 -4.45 10.48 -6.82
N ALA A 281 -3.29 10.29 -6.22
CA ALA A 281 -2.26 11.31 -6.13
C ALA A 281 -0.94 10.77 -6.65
N THR A 282 -0.19 11.64 -7.29
CA THR A 282 1.15 11.40 -7.82
C THR A 282 2.07 12.51 -7.33
N LYS A 283 3.28 12.63 -7.90
CA LYS A 283 4.25 13.62 -7.43
C LYS A 283 3.76 15.04 -7.69
N ASN A 284 3.25 15.29 -8.91
CA ASN A 284 2.87 16.63 -9.32
C ASN A 284 1.36 16.82 -9.47
N TYR A 285 0.59 15.73 -9.56
CA TYR A 285 -0.84 15.82 -9.87
C TYR A 285 -1.73 15.07 -8.88
N LEU A 286 -2.89 15.66 -8.62
CA LEU A 286 -4.08 14.94 -8.14
C LEU A 286 -4.93 14.55 -9.35
N TRP A 287 -5.29 13.27 -9.43
CA TRP A 287 -6.14 12.70 -10.47
C TRP A 287 -7.52 12.44 -9.91
N CYS A 288 -8.55 12.82 -10.65
CA CYS A 288 -9.93 12.75 -10.22
C CYS A 288 -10.78 12.10 -11.31
N VAL A 289 -11.62 11.15 -10.91
CA VAL A 289 -12.59 10.51 -11.80
C VAL A 289 -13.99 10.56 -11.20
N GLY A 290 -14.99 10.70 -12.07
CA GLY A 290 -16.38 10.80 -11.65
C GLY A 290 -17.34 10.77 -12.82
N GLY A 291 -18.64 10.88 -12.52
CA GLY A 291 -19.69 10.91 -13.53
C GLY A 291 -21.09 10.48 -13.06
N SER A 292 -22.09 10.90 -13.81
CA SER A 292 -23.49 10.45 -13.72
C SER A 292 -24.09 10.29 -15.12
N GLY A 293 -23.66 9.23 -15.82
CA GLY A 293 -24.05 8.94 -17.21
C GLY A 293 -22.85 9.06 -18.17
N ALA A 294 -22.21 10.24 -18.21
CA ALA A 294 -20.90 10.44 -18.83
C ALA A 294 -19.84 10.56 -17.72
N SER A 295 -18.63 10.09 -17.99
CA SER A 295 -17.50 10.19 -17.06
C SER A 295 -16.56 11.31 -17.43
N PHE A 296 -15.78 11.76 -16.45
CA PHE A 296 -14.69 12.68 -16.68
C PHE A 296 -13.42 12.18 -16.00
N MET A 297 -12.29 12.64 -16.53
CA MET A 297 -10.98 12.55 -15.88
C MET A 297 -10.36 13.94 -15.85
N VAL A 298 -10.04 14.40 -14.65
CA VAL A 298 -9.41 15.70 -14.41
C VAL A 298 -8.10 15.47 -13.69
N ARG A 299 -7.05 16.19 -14.09
CA ARG A 299 -5.85 16.34 -13.27
C ARG A 299 -5.75 17.77 -12.72
N ILE A 300 -5.21 17.88 -11.52
CA ILE A 300 -4.99 19.14 -10.81
C ILE A 300 -3.52 19.21 -10.46
N ASP A 301 -2.83 20.27 -10.88
CA ASP A 301 -1.45 20.52 -10.48
C ASP A 301 -1.38 20.82 -8.98
N LEU A 302 -0.53 20.12 -8.25
CA LEU A 302 -0.43 20.25 -6.79
C LEU A 302 0.29 21.54 -6.34
N THR A 303 0.98 22.21 -7.27
CA THR A 303 1.75 23.44 -7.02
C THR A 303 0.87 24.67 -7.06
N ASP A 304 0.05 24.80 -8.11
CA ASP A 304 -0.76 26.00 -8.37
C ASP A 304 -2.27 25.75 -8.46
N TYR A 305 -2.70 24.49 -8.31
CA TYR A 305 -4.09 24.04 -8.40
C TYR A 305 -4.77 24.34 -9.73
N THR A 306 -4.00 24.54 -10.80
CA THR A 306 -4.55 24.59 -12.15
C THR A 306 -5.17 23.25 -12.51
N THR A 307 -6.36 23.30 -13.11
CA THR A 307 -7.11 22.11 -13.49
C THR A 307 -7.06 21.92 -14.99
N GLU A 308 -6.86 20.67 -15.40
CA GLU A 308 -6.94 20.26 -16.79
C GLU A 308 -7.95 19.13 -16.89
N ILE A 309 -8.99 19.36 -17.69
CA ILE A 309 -9.92 18.31 -18.07
C ILE A 309 -9.25 17.52 -19.19
N LEU A 310 -8.82 16.31 -18.85
CA LEU A 310 -8.17 15.41 -19.79
C LEU A 310 -9.20 14.70 -20.66
N ASP A 311 -10.39 14.49 -20.09
CA ASP A 311 -11.55 13.99 -20.81
C ASP A 311 -12.86 14.42 -20.12
N ASP A 312 -13.80 14.97 -20.89
CA ASP A 312 -15.17 15.32 -20.48
C ASP A 312 -16.25 14.84 -21.46
N ASP A 313 -15.89 14.06 -22.48
CA ASP A 313 -16.75 13.81 -23.63
C ASP A 313 -17.58 12.52 -23.47
N ILE A 314 -18.83 12.54 -23.94
CA ILE A 314 -19.73 11.35 -23.96
C ILE A 314 -19.13 10.19 -24.78
N ASN A 315 -18.13 10.48 -25.61
CA ASN A 315 -17.50 9.55 -26.54
C ASN A 315 -16.28 8.79 -25.98
N PHE A 316 -16.04 8.82 -24.66
CA PHE A 316 -15.02 8.01 -23.97
C PHE A 316 -15.37 6.51 -23.89
N ALA A 317 -15.76 5.89 -25.00
CA ALA A 317 -16.07 4.46 -25.14
C ALA A 317 -16.88 3.81 -23.99
N GLY A 318 -17.67 4.58 -23.22
CA GLY A 318 -18.55 4.08 -22.16
C GLY A 318 -17.89 3.64 -20.84
N VAL A 319 -16.69 4.13 -20.46
CA VAL A 319 -16.17 3.85 -19.11
C VAL A 319 -16.87 4.72 -18.08
N SER A 320 -17.87 4.20 -17.37
CA SER A 320 -18.46 4.86 -16.19
C SER A 320 -17.48 4.72 -15.01
N ALA A 321 -16.50 5.63 -14.91
CA ALA A 321 -15.34 5.52 -14.03
C ALA A 321 -15.75 5.45 -12.56
N ASN A 322 -15.26 4.45 -11.83
CA ASN A 322 -15.57 4.17 -10.42
C ASN A 322 -14.37 4.33 -9.51
N ALA A 323 -13.17 4.03 -10.01
CA ALA A 323 -11.94 4.10 -9.24
C ALA A 323 -10.77 4.46 -10.16
N VAL A 324 -9.76 5.08 -9.56
CA VAL A 324 -8.53 5.49 -10.24
C VAL A 324 -7.34 5.20 -9.35
N ASP A 325 -6.25 4.75 -9.94
CA ASP A 325 -4.97 4.61 -9.26
C ASP A 325 -3.84 5.01 -10.22
N ALA A 326 -2.80 5.61 -9.67
CA ALA A 326 -1.74 6.22 -10.45
C ALA A 326 -0.39 5.75 -9.92
N LEU A 327 0.45 5.23 -10.82
CA LEU A 327 1.81 4.81 -10.49
C LEU A 327 2.76 6.01 -10.46
N ASN A 328 2.57 6.93 -11.41
CA ASN A 328 3.32 8.18 -11.53
C ASN A 328 2.52 9.16 -12.41
N ASP A 329 3.05 10.37 -12.59
CA ASP A 329 2.39 11.45 -13.34
C ASP A 329 2.05 11.09 -14.80
N ASN A 330 2.66 10.07 -15.36
CA ASN A 330 2.48 9.62 -16.73
C ASN A 330 1.88 8.22 -16.84
N PHE A 331 1.41 7.63 -15.74
CA PHE A 331 0.84 6.28 -15.75
C PHE A 331 -0.32 6.17 -14.77
N VAL A 332 -1.54 6.23 -15.30
CA VAL A 332 -2.78 6.27 -14.52
C VAL A 332 -3.78 5.29 -15.10
N VAL A 333 -4.37 4.46 -14.24
CA VAL A 333 -5.39 3.50 -14.64
C VAL A 333 -6.71 3.87 -14.00
N THR A 334 -7.75 3.95 -14.82
CA THR A 334 -9.12 4.16 -14.39
C THR A 334 -9.95 2.94 -14.74
N VAL A 335 -10.80 2.51 -13.82
CA VAL A 335 -11.72 1.37 -14.03
C VAL A 335 -13.16 1.80 -13.80
N GLY A 336 -14.10 1.17 -14.51
CA GLY A 336 -15.50 1.58 -14.46
C GLY A 336 -16.52 0.45 -14.67
N GLU A 337 -17.71 0.84 -15.12
CA GLU A 337 -18.77 -0.09 -15.50
C GLU A 337 -18.46 -0.79 -16.84
N ASN A 338 -19.18 -1.88 -17.10
CA ASN A 338 -19.09 -2.69 -18.31
C ASN A 338 -17.66 -3.21 -18.55
N ASP A 339 -17.02 -3.72 -17.50
CA ASP A 339 -15.65 -4.26 -17.49
C ASP A 339 -14.54 -3.41 -18.15
N ASN A 340 -14.81 -2.13 -18.36
CA ASN A 340 -13.93 -1.22 -19.06
C ASN A 340 -12.87 -0.63 -18.14
N PHE A 341 -11.67 -0.47 -18.69
CA PHE A 341 -10.62 0.35 -18.10
C PHE A 341 -9.98 1.28 -19.14
N SER A 342 -9.41 2.39 -18.66
CA SER A 342 -8.54 3.25 -19.44
C SER A 342 -7.17 3.32 -18.78
N LEU A 343 -6.12 3.33 -19.61
CA LEU A 343 -4.75 3.61 -19.24
C LEU A 343 -4.35 4.94 -19.87
N TYR A 344 -4.05 5.94 -19.05
CA TYR A 344 -3.32 7.12 -19.47
C TYR A 344 -1.83 6.81 -19.36
N LYS A 345 -1.12 6.83 -20.51
CA LYS A 345 0.32 6.62 -20.58
C LYS A 345 0.99 7.68 -21.46
N ASP A 346 1.92 8.43 -20.90
CA ASP A 346 2.77 9.39 -21.63
C ASP A 346 1.98 10.40 -22.49
N GLY A 347 0.82 10.86 -21.99
CA GLY A 347 -0.03 11.84 -22.69
C GLY A 347 -1.10 11.23 -23.60
N GLU A 348 -1.14 9.89 -23.73
CA GLU A 348 -2.11 9.18 -24.57
C GLU A 348 -3.03 8.29 -23.74
N PHE A 349 -4.25 8.07 -24.24
CA PHE A 349 -5.22 7.17 -23.64
C PHE A 349 -5.34 5.86 -24.42
N TYR A 350 -5.32 4.75 -23.69
CA TYR A 350 -5.53 3.40 -24.17
C TYR A 350 -6.76 2.82 -23.50
N LEU A 351 -7.73 2.36 -24.30
CA LEU A 351 -9.00 1.83 -23.84
C LEU A 351 -9.07 0.33 -24.12
N SER A 352 -9.47 -0.44 -23.12
CA SER A 352 -9.68 -1.88 -23.27
C SER A 352 -10.63 -2.39 -22.19
N THR A 353 -10.94 -3.69 -22.24
CA THR A 353 -11.79 -4.35 -21.26
C THR A 353 -11.02 -5.49 -20.60
N ILE A 354 -11.49 -5.90 -19.41
CA ILE A 354 -10.96 -7.08 -18.72
C ILE A 354 -11.35 -8.37 -19.46
N GLY A 355 -12.46 -8.37 -20.21
CA GLY A 355 -12.91 -9.50 -21.03
C GLY A 355 -13.64 -10.56 -20.20
N ILE A 356 -14.41 -10.13 -19.19
CA ILE A 356 -15.07 -11.00 -18.20
C ILE A 356 -16.57 -11.07 -18.42
N ASP A 357 -17.22 -9.91 -18.47
CA ASP A 357 -18.65 -9.71 -18.69
C ASP A 357 -18.86 -8.22 -18.96
N SER A 358 -19.51 -7.90 -20.09
CA SER A 358 -19.84 -6.53 -20.48
C SER A 358 -20.77 -5.79 -19.52
N MET A 359 -21.24 -6.42 -18.43
CA MET A 359 -22.03 -5.79 -17.36
C MET A 359 -21.30 -5.74 -16.01
N ALA A 360 -20.02 -6.11 -15.93
CA ALA A 360 -19.28 -6.10 -14.67
C ALA A 360 -19.07 -4.67 -14.14
N PHE A 361 -19.16 -4.51 -12.81
CA PHE A 361 -18.86 -3.24 -12.14
C PHE A 361 -17.48 -3.31 -11.51
N LEU A 362 -16.48 -2.68 -12.15
CA LEU A 362 -15.16 -2.49 -11.55
C LEU A 362 -15.26 -1.38 -10.51
N SER A 363 -14.70 -1.61 -9.33
CA SER A 363 -15.04 -0.89 -8.10
C SER A 363 -13.84 -0.38 -7.31
N ASP A 364 -12.65 -0.88 -7.62
CA ASP A 364 -11.37 -0.46 -7.08
C ASP A 364 -10.25 -0.95 -8.02
N VAL A 365 -9.13 -0.24 -8.06
CA VAL A 365 -7.94 -0.62 -8.84
C VAL A 365 -6.69 -0.26 -8.06
N LYS A 366 -5.67 -1.12 -8.14
CA LYS A 366 -4.33 -0.89 -7.59
C LYS A 366 -3.28 -1.22 -8.63
N VAL A 367 -2.52 -0.22 -9.05
CA VAL A 367 -1.44 -0.31 -10.03
C VAL A 367 -0.13 -0.52 -9.27
N LEU A 368 0.35 -1.75 -9.19
CA LEU A 368 1.54 -2.08 -8.39
C LEU A 368 2.83 -1.76 -9.15
N ASN A 369 2.80 -1.93 -10.47
CA ASN A 369 3.81 -1.44 -11.41
C ASN A 369 3.19 -1.34 -12.81
N GLU A 370 3.97 -0.98 -13.82
CA GLU A 370 3.47 -0.80 -15.19
C GLU A 370 2.81 -2.05 -15.80
N GLN A 371 3.20 -3.24 -15.35
CA GLN A 371 2.69 -4.51 -15.88
C GLN A 371 1.70 -5.21 -14.94
N HIS A 372 1.75 -4.91 -13.64
CA HIS A 372 1.05 -5.68 -12.61
C HIS A 372 -0.03 -4.85 -11.89
N TRP A 373 -1.30 -5.12 -12.18
CA TRP A 373 -2.42 -4.41 -11.54
C TRP A 373 -3.43 -5.39 -10.95
N VAL A 374 -4.11 -4.95 -9.90
CA VAL A 374 -5.20 -5.69 -9.25
C VAL A 374 -6.47 -4.85 -9.32
N VAL A 375 -7.54 -5.43 -9.87
CA VAL A 375 -8.83 -4.78 -10.03
C VAL A 375 -9.89 -5.53 -9.26
N ALA A 376 -10.67 -4.81 -8.45
CA ALA A 376 -11.84 -5.35 -7.78
C ALA A 376 -13.11 -5.11 -8.57
N SER A 377 -13.94 -6.13 -8.67
CA SER A 377 -15.28 -6.05 -9.27
C SER A 377 -16.34 -6.64 -8.36
N ASP A 378 -17.60 -6.44 -8.71
CA ASP A 378 -18.74 -7.15 -8.13
C ASP A 378 -18.69 -8.67 -8.30
N MET A 379 -17.90 -9.19 -9.25
CA MET A 379 -17.70 -10.62 -9.49
C MET A 379 -16.43 -11.19 -8.84
N GLY A 380 -15.64 -10.38 -8.12
CA GLY A 380 -14.38 -10.77 -7.49
C GLY A 380 -13.18 -9.98 -8.00
N LEU A 381 -11.99 -10.49 -7.72
CA LEU A 381 -10.71 -9.85 -8.04
C LEU A 381 -10.08 -10.37 -9.34
N TYR A 382 -9.54 -9.46 -10.14
CA TYR A 382 -8.81 -9.75 -11.36
C TYR A 382 -7.41 -9.15 -11.31
N ILE A 383 -6.45 -9.84 -11.93
CA ILE A 383 -5.05 -9.45 -11.97
C ILE A 383 -4.55 -9.46 -13.41
N THR A 384 -3.78 -8.45 -13.77
CA THR A 384 -2.96 -8.45 -14.99
C THR A 384 -1.49 -8.50 -14.61
N LYS A 385 -0.68 -9.12 -15.47
CA LYS A 385 0.78 -9.25 -15.32
C LYS A 385 1.52 -8.72 -16.56
N ASP A 386 0.79 -8.12 -17.50
CA ASP A 386 1.28 -7.65 -18.78
C ASP A 386 0.69 -6.28 -19.16
N GLY A 387 0.27 -5.48 -18.17
CA GLY A 387 -0.17 -4.10 -18.36
C GLY A 387 -1.58 -3.99 -18.95
N GLY A 388 -2.46 -4.93 -18.60
CA GLY A 388 -3.86 -4.93 -19.00
C GLY A 388 -4.15 -5.64 -20.33
N ILE A 389 -3.17 -6.34 -20.91
CA ILE A 389 -3.34 -7.11 -22.16
C ILE A 389 -4.12 -8.40 -21.87
N THR A 390 -3.75 -9.12 -20.80
CA THR A 390 -4.45 -10.31 -20.33
C THR A 390 -4.78 -10.21 -18.84
N TRP A 391 -5.85 -10.91 -18.45
CA TRP A 391 -6.42 -10.86 -17.11
C TRP A 391 -6.73 -12.26 -16.57
N GLU A 392 -6.44 -12.47 -15.30
CA GLU A 392 -6.72 -13.71 -14.57
C GLU A 392 -7.64 -13.42 -13.38
N LYS A 393 -8.65 -14.27 -13.14
CA LYS A 393 -9.49 -14.18 -11.95
C LYS A 393 -8.80 -14.83 -10.76
N THR A 394 -8.82 -14.17 -9.60
CA THR A 394 -8.41 -14.79 -8.33
C THR A 394 -9.64 -15.36 -7.63
N TYR A 395 -9.64 -16.67 -7.35
CA TYR A 395 -10.83 -17.39 -6.82
C TYR A 395 -10.97 -17.33 -5.29
N SER A 396 -10.10 -16.59 -4.61
CA SER A 396 -10.04 -16.56 -3.14
C SER A 396 -10.87 -15.42 -2.52
N VAL A 397 -11.26 -14.43 -3.33
CA VAL A 397 -12.02 -13.27 -2.90
C VAL A 397 -13.21 -13.08 -3.84
N ASP A 398 -14.38 -13.44 -3.35
CA ASP A 398 -15.65 -13.25 -4.07
C ASP A 398 -16.25 -11.87 -3.76
N ASN A 399 -17.06 -11.35 -4.68
CA ASN A 399 -17.79 -10.08 -4.57
C ASN A 399 -16.92 -8.81 -4.51
N LYS A 400 -17.60 -7.67 -4.63
CA LYS A 400 -17.04 -6.32 -4.48
C LYS A 400 -16.26 -6.18 -3.17
N CYS A 401 -15.05 -5.65 -3.26
CA CYS A 401 -14.17 -5.41 -2.12
C CYS A 401 -13.42 -4.07 -2.27
N LYS A 402 -12.76 -3.66 -1.18
CA LYS A 402 -11.81 -2.55 -1.18
C LYS A 402 -10.38 -3.09 -1.11
N LEU A 403 -9.48 -2.46 -1.87
CA LEU A 403 -8.09 -2.86 -2.01
C LEU A 403 -7.15 -1.83 -1.39
N SER A 404 -6.11 -2.30 -0.71
CA SER A 404 -5.01 -1.46 -0.24
C SER A 404 -3.71 -2.25 -0.25
N PHE A 405 -2.64 -1.66 -0.77
CA PHE A 405 -1.32 -2.30 -0.91
C PHE A 405 -0.26 -1.46 -0.22
N TYR A 406 0.69 -2.14 0.42
CA TYR A 406 1.89 -1.53 0.98
C TYR A 406 2.94 -1.36 -0.12
N ASP A 407 3.15 -2.42 -0.88
CA ASP A 407 4.03 -2.49 -2.03
C ASP A 407 3.47 -3.48 -3.08
N ASP A 408 4.29 -3.87 -4.05
CA ASP A 408 3.90 -4.82 -5.10
C ASP A 408 3.78 -6.29 -4.63
N LEU A 409 4.03 -6.60 -3.36
CA LEU A 409 3.90 -7.94 -2.77
C LEU A 409 2.78 -8.03 -1.74
N VAL A 410 2.71 -7.07 -0.82
CA VAL A 410 1.87 -7.13 0.37
C VAL A 410 0.66 -6.22 0.22
N GLY A 411 -0.52 -6.83 0.29
CA GLY A 411 -1.78 -6.14 0.12
C GLY A 411 -2.91 -6.78 0.90
N TYR A 412 -4.00 -6.02 1.05
CA TYR A 412 -5.22 -6.45 1.70
C TYR A 412 -6.43 -6.16 0.82
N ALA A 413 -7.41 -7.04 0.91
CA ALA A 413 -8.72 -6.89 0.33
C ALA A 413 -9.77 -7.10 1.42
N ALA A 414 -10.83 -6.30 1.43
CA ALA A 414 -11.86 -6.42 2.45
C ALA A 414 -13.26 -6.26 1.85
N ASN A 415 -14.18 -7.14 2.25
CA ASN A 415 -15.58 -7.12 1.83
C ASN A 415 -16.49 -7.60 2.97
N SER A 416 -17.79 -7.72 2.69
CA SER A 416 -18.80 -8.19 3.65
C SER A 416 -18.52 -9.59 4.22
N SER A 417 -17.74 -10.41 3.52
CA SER A 417 -17.43 -11.79 3.93
C SER A 417 -16.17 -11.90 4.77
N GLY A 418 -15.30 -10.89 4.80
CA GLY A 418 -14.08 -10.92 5.60
C GLY A 418 -12.96 -10.04 5.06
N VAL A 419 -11.79 -10.18 5.68
CA VAL A 419 -10.54 -9.53 5.28
C VAL A 419 -9.54 -10.57 4.81
N TYR A 420 -8.88 -10.26 3.70
CA TYR A 420 -7.95 -11.12 3.00
C TYR A 420 -6.61 -10.41 2.86
N ARG A 421 -5.52 -11.17 2.93
CA ARG A 421 -4.15 -10.70 2.74
C ARG A 421 -3.52 -11.41 1.56
N THR A 422 -2.72 -10.70 0.77
CA THR A 422 -1.79 -11.28 -0.18
C THR A 422 -0.36 -10.99 0.24
N MET A 423 0.54 -11.93 -0.07
CA MET A 423 1.99 -11.81 0.13
C MET A 423 2.74 -11.99 -1.19
N ASN A 424 2.04 -11.95 -2.33
CA ASN A 424 2.57 -12.17 -3.67
C ASN A 424 1.86 -11.31 -4.72
N GLY A 425 1.54 -10.07 -4.37
CA GLY A 425 1.01 -9.07 -5.30
C GLY A 425 -0.43 -9.35 -5.73
N GLY A 426 -1.21 -10.09 -4.96
CA GLY A 426 -2.60 -10.39 -5.26
C GLY A 426 -2.81 -11.63 -6.13
N ARG A 427 -1.77 -12.43 -6.40
CA ARG A 427 -1.94 -13.72 -7.11
C ARG A 427 -2.72 -14.73 -6.29
N THR A 428 -2.43 -14.78 -4.99
CA THR A 428 -3.20 -15.58 -4.02
C THR A 428 -3.57 -14.73 -2.83
N TRP A 429 -4.76 -14.99 -2.28
CA TRP A 429 -5.29 -14.29 -1.12
C TRP A 429 -5.62 -15.29 -0.02
N TYR A 430 -5.25 -14.94 1.20
CA TYR A 430 -5.53 -15.71 2.40
C TYR A 430 -6.48 -14.94 3.31
N LYS A 431 -7.59 -15.57 3.68
CA LYS A 431 -8.58 -14.97 4.57
C LYS A 431 -8.02 -14.94 6.00
N ILE A 432 -7.75 -13.75 6.50
CA ILE A 432 -7.20 -13.52 7.85
C ILE A 432 -8.27 -13.14 8.87
N ASP A 433 -9.44 -12.71 8.40
CA ASP A 433 -10.59 -12.37 9.23
C ASP A 433 -11.88 -12.91 8.58
N SER A 434 -12.64 -13.70 9.34
CA SER A 434 -13.87 -14.33 8.89
C SER A 434 -15.14 -13.69 9.45
N ARG A 435 -15.05 -12.54 10.11
CA ARG A 435 -16.23 -11.79 10.54
C ARG A 435 -17.04 -11.35 9.33
N LEU A 436 -18.37 -11.39 9.49
CA LEU A 436 -19.29 -10.84 8.52
C LEU A 436 -19.43 -9.34 8.79
N TRP A 437 -19.07 -8.54 7.79
CA TRP A 437 -19.10 -7.09 7.85
C TRP A 437 -20.35 -6.60 7.15
N SER A 438 -20.99 -5.54 7.66
CA SER A 438 -22.20 -5.01 7.03
C SER A 438 -21.93 -4.22 5.74
N GLY A 439 -20.65 -4.01 5.41
CA GLY A 439 -20.19 -3.35 4.20
C GLY A 439 -18.90 -2.59 4.47
N VAL A 440 -17.83 -2.93 3.74
CA VAL A 440 -16.55 -2.21 3.85
C VAL A 440 -16.56 -1.05 2.86
N SER A 441 -16.47 0.19 3.38
CA SER A 441 -16.51 1.41 2.57
C SER A 441 -15.12 1.92 2.20
N LYS A 442 -14.11 1.71 3.06
CA LYS A 442 -12.72 2.09 2.79
C LYS A 442 -11.75 1.13 3.47
N LEU A 443 -10.62 0.89 2.82
CA LEU A 443 -9.48 0.17 3.35
C LEU A 443 -8.23 1.01 3.08
N VAL A 444 -7.44 1.31 4.11
CA VAL A 444 -6.23 2.12 3.99
C VAL A 444 -5.11 1.48 4.79
N MET A 445 -4.03 1.15 4.11
CA MET A 445 -2.79 0.72 4.73
C MET A 445 -1.83 1.89 4.81
N ASP A 446 -1.04 1.87 5.87
CA ASP A 446 0.10 2.75 6.07
C ASP A 446 1.22 2.38 5.10
N ASN A 447 1.73 3.36 4.36
CA ASN A 447 2.79 3.17 3.38
C ASN A 447 4.19 3.02 4.01
N LYS A 448 4.31 3.18 5.34
CA LYS A 448 5.55 2.97 6.10
C LYS A 448 5.50 1.71 6.95
N ASN A 449 4.31 1.25 7.31
CA ASN A 449 4.13 0.08 8.15
C ASN A 449 3.09 -0.90 7.57
N PRO A 450 3.51 -2.05 7.00
CA PRO A 450 2.60 -3.04 6.42
C PRO A 450 1.70 -3.75 7.44
N ASN A 451 1.90 -3.49 8.73
CA ASN A 451 1.09 -4.02 9.82
C ASN A 451 0.02 -3.04 10.30
N ASN A 452 0.01 -1.82 9.78
CA ASN A 452 -0.94 -0.80 10.14
C ASN A 452 -2.01 -0.67 9.04
N LEU A 453 -3.21 -1.18 9.33
CA LEU A 453 -4.32 -1.25 8.39
C LEU A 453 -5.59 -0.73 9.07
N PHE A 454 -6.23 0.22 8.40
CA PHE A 454 -7.50 0.79 8.79
C PHE A 454 -8.62 0.39 7.86
N MET A 455 -9.75 0.05 8.44
CA MET A 455 -10.94 -0.32 7.72
C MET A 455 -12.13 0.49 8.23
N LEU A 456 -12.82 1.14 7.30
CA LEU A 456 -14.12 1.76 7.54
C LEU A 456 -15.21 0.76 7.17
N GLU A 457 -16.08 0.50 8.12
CA GLU A 457 -17.29 -0.30 7.96
C GLU A 457 -18.50 0.54 8.40
N THR A 458 -19.71 0.17 7.93
CA THR A 458 -20.95 0.95 8.17
C THR A 458 -21.17 1.36 9.62
N PHE A 459 -20.76 0.53 10.59
CA PHE A 459 -21.02 0.70 12.02
C PHE A 459 -19.76 0.93 12.86
N GLY A 460 -18.61 1.22 12.22
CA GLY A 460 -17.42 1.63 12.95
C GLY A 460 -16.12 1.57 12.18
N VAL A 461 -15.05 1.94 12.89
CA VAL A 461 -13.67 1.89 12.37
C VAL A 461 -12.95 0.76 13.08
N TYR A 462 -12.21 0.00 12.28
CA TYR A 462 -11.38 -1.09 12.74
C TYR A 462 -9.94 -0.80 12.38
N SER A 463 -9.04 -1.12 13.30
CA SER A 463 -7.60 -1.01 13.09
C SER A 463 -6.89 -2.26 13.56
N THR A 464 -5.71 -2.49 13.03
CA THR A 464 -4.84 -3.57 13.46
C THR A 464 -4.17 -3.25 14.79
N ILE A 465 -3.98 -4.29 15.60
CA ILE A 465 -3.32 -4.24 16.91
C ILE A 465 -2.10 -5.15 16.98
#